data_AF-A0A1Y4LS48-F1
#
_entry.id   AF-A0A1Y4LS48-F1
#
_cell.length_a   1.000
_cell.length_b   1.000
_cell.length_c   1.000
_cell.angle_alpha   90.00
_cell.angle_beta   90.00
_cell.angle_gamma   90.00
#
_symmetry.space_group_name_H-M   'P 1'
#
loop_
_entity.id
_entity.type
_entity.pdbx_description
1 polymer ?
#
loop_
_entity_poly.entity_id
_entity_poly.type
_entity_poly.pdbx_seq_one_letter_code
_entity_poly.pdbx_strand_id
1 'polypeptide(L)'
;MGKFLDTLLGKSDQSITHSPSSVKDSRLHKSDDSYVCYCTELEQALSSLETCLLTSSNPEGIAMQALRTACTFYGGDWAGILEVDLDFDIWAPVWW
;
A
#
# COMPACT_ATOMS: atom_id res chain seq x y z
N MET A 1 -13.85 -18.12 14.65
CA MET A 1 -14.40 -16.84 14.16
C MET A 1 -13.46 -16.40 13.04
N GLY A 2 -13.83 -16.64 11.77
CA GLY A 2 -12.84 -16.64 10.68
C GLY A 2 -13.50 -16.64 9.30
N LYS A 3 -14.34 -15.63 9.04
CA LYS A 3 -15.07 -15.46 7.77
C LYS A 3 -14.73 -14.14 7.07
N PHE A 4 -13.71 -13.42 7.51
CA PHE A 4 -13.34 -12.12 6.94
C PHE A 4 -12.21 -12.18 5.91
N LEU A 5 -11.37 -13.22 5.92
CA LEU A 5 -10.20 -13.30 5.04
C LEU A 5 -10.51 -13.93 3.67
N ASP A 6 -11.60 -14.69 3.54
CA ASP A 6 -11.96 -15.37 2.28
C ASP A 6 -12.46 -14.43 1.17
N THR A 7 -12.80 -13.18 1.49
CA THR A 7 -13.30 -12.20 0.51
C THR A 7 -12.20 -11.42 -0.18
N LEU A 8 -10.96 -11.47 0.32
CA LEU A 8 -9.83 -10.68 -0.21
C LEU A 8 -8.92 -11.47 -1.16
N LEU A 9 -9.08 -12.80 -1.27
CA LEU A 9 -8.27 -13.64 -2.16
C LEU A 9 -9.17 -14.39 -3.15
N GLY A 10 -9.45 -13.75 -4.27
CA GLY A 10 -10.18 -14.33 -5.40
C GLY A 10 -9.53 -15.63 -5.86
N LYS A 11 -10.19 -16.75 -5.59
CA LYS A 11 -9.94 -18.06 -6.21
C LYS A 11 -10.37 -18.03 -7.67
N SER A 12 -9.46 -18.37 -8.57
CA SER A 12 -9.82 -19.08 -9.80
C SER A 12 -8.72 -20.08 -10.13
N ASP A 13 -9.04 -21.35 -9.93
CA ASP A 13 -8.26 -22.50 -10.35
C ASP A 13 -9.08 -23.22 -11.42
N GLN A 14 -8.57 -23.29 -12.66
CA GLN A 14 -9.03 -24.25 -13.66
C GLN A 14 -7.82 -24.75 -14.46
N SER A 15 -7.55 -26.05 -14.28
CA SER A 15 -6.60 -26.87 -15.02
C SER A 15 -7.25 -27.47 -16.26
N ILE A 16 -6.64 -27.32 -17.45
CA ILE A 16 -6.66 -28.33 -18.53
C ILE A 16 -5.29 -28.35 -19.26
N THR A 17 -4.72 -29.55 -19.35
CA THR A 17 -3.43 -29.96 -19.94
C THR A 17 -3.50 -30.15 -21.48
N HIS A 18 -2.53 -29.64 -22.27
CA HIS A 18 -1.65 -30.40 -23.22
C HIS A 18 -0.85 -29.53 -24.22
N SER A 19 0.48 -29.55 -24.04
CA SER A 19 1.57 -29.62 -25.05
C SER A 19 1.93 -28.42 -25.95
N PRO A 20 3.23 -28.31 -26.33
CA PRO A 20 3.93 -27.03 -26.45
C PRO A 20 4.06 -26.57 -27.90
N SER A 21 3.49 -25.41 -28.23
CA SER A 21 4.01 -24.59 -29.32
C SER A 21 4.81 -23.47 -28.68
N SER A 22 6.10 -23.42 -29.00
CA SER A 22 7.01 -22.36 -28.56
C SER A 22 6.56 -21.04 -29.19
N VAL A 23 5.62 -20.38 -28.52
CA VAL A 23 5.24 -19.01 -28.79
C VAL A 23 6.35 -18.16 -28.20
N LYS A 24 7.14 -17.54 -29.09
CA LYS A 24 8.04 -16.44 -28.73
C LYS A 24 7.27 -15.51 -27.80
N ASP A 25 7.64 -15.49 -26.53
CA ASP A 25 6.95 -14.68 -25.52
C ASP A 25 7.35 -13.22 -25.72
N SER A 26 6.75 -12.60 -26.74
CA SER A 26 6.93 -11.19 -27.10
C SER A 26 6.25 -10.24 -26.10
N ARG A 27 5.86 -10.72 -24.91
CA ARG A 27 5.13 -9.98 -23.88
C ARG A 27 6.04 -9.28 -22.86
N LEU A 28 7.35 -9.46 -22.95
CA LEU A 28 8.27 -9.03 -21.89
C LEU A 28 8.83 -7.60 -21.97
N HIS A 29 8.44 -6.78 -22.96
CA HIS A 29 8.95 -5.40 -23.03
C HIS A 29 7.86 -4.39 -23.36
N LYS A 30 6.91 -4.26 -22.43
CA LYS A 30 6.29 -2.96 -22.22
C LYS A 30 6.57 -2.58 -20.77
N SER A 31 7.73 -1.95 -20.57
CA SER A 31 7.94 -1.11 -19.39
C SER A 31 6.76 -0.17 -19.38
N ASP A 32 5.85 -0.35 -18.43
CA ASP A 32 4.75 0.57 -18.23
C ASP A 32 5.38 1.77 -17.55
N ASP A 33 5.87 2.73 -18.34
CA ASP A 33 6.56 3.92 -17.85
C ASP A 33 5.75 4.65 -16.77
N SER A 34 4.43 4.46 -16.76
CA SER A 34 3.51 4.89 -15.71
C SER A 34 3.78 4.25 -14.34
N TYR A 35 4.04 2.95 -14.29
CA TYR A 35 4.35 2.22 -13.05
C TYR A 35 5.72 2.63 -12.50
N VAL A 36 6.72 2.81 -13.39
CA VAL A 36 8.04 3.31 -13.00
C VAL A 36 7.95 4.73 -12.43
N CYS A 37 7.15 5.60 -13.06
CA CYS A 37 6.89 6.95 -12.57
C CYS A 37 6.23 6.92 -11.18
N TYR A 38 5.17 6.12 -11.01
CA TYR A 38 4.49 5.94 -9.73
C TYR A 38 5.44 5.45 -8.63
N CYS A 39 6.26 4.42 -8.90
CA CYS A 39 7.22 3.93 -7.92
C CYS A 39 8.24 5.00 -7.52
N THR A 40 8.66 5.84 -8.47
CA THR A 40 9.59 6.94 -8.21
C THR A 40 8.93 8.02 -7.35
N GLU A 41 7.70 8.42 -7.66
CA GLU A 41 6.93 9.39 -6.88
C GLU A 41 6.66 8.90 -5.45
N LEU A 42 6.33 7.61 -5.31
CA LEU A 42 6.12 6.98 -4.01
C LEU A 42 7.40 6.96 -3.17
N GLU A 43 8.52 6.58 -3.79
CA GLU A 43 9.82 6.55 -3.11
C GLU A 43 10.24 7.94 -2.63
N GLN A 44 10.05 8.97 -3.46
CA GLN A 44 10.32 10.35 -3.07
C GLN A 44 9.42 10.82 -1.91
N ALA A 45 8.13 10.46 -1.93
CA ALA A 45 7.20 10.78 -0.86
C ALA A 45 7.59 10.09 0.46
N LEU A 46 8.00 8.82 0.40
CA LEU A 46 8.45 8.06 1.56
C LEU A 46 9.79 8.58 2.10
N SER A 47 10.76 8.89 1.25
CA SER A 47 12.05 9.45 1.65
C SER A 47 11.91 10.81 2.34
N SER A 48 10.99 11.65 1.84
CA SER A 48 10.64 12.92 2.46
C SER A 48 9.99 12.73 3.84
N LEU A 49 9.09 11.75 3.95
CA LEU A 49 8.46 11.40 5.23
C LEU A 49 9.48 10.85 6.22
N GLU A 50 10.35 9.93 5.81
CA GLU A 50 11.42 9.36 6.63
C GLU A 50 12.33 10.44 7.21
N THR A 51 12.74 11.40 6.38
CA THR A 51 13.55 12.54 6.85
C THR A 51 12.84 13.33 7.95
N CYS A 52 11.51 13.50 7.85
CA CYS A 52 10.72 14.12 8.92
C CYS A 52 10.67 13.26 10.18
N LEU A 53 10.50 11.94 10.05
CA LEU A 53 10.49 11.00 11.17
C LEU A 53 11.82 11.01 11.94
N LEU A 54 12.95 11.10 11.23
CA LEU A 54 14.29 11.08 11.83
C LEU A 54 14.66 12.40 12.50
N THR A 55 14.01 13.51 12.14
CA THR A 55 14.35 14.85 12.64
C THR A 55 13.40 15.37 13.71
N SER A 56 12.18 14.82 13.80
CA SER A 56 11.19 15.20 14.80
C SER A 56 11.17 14.23 15.97
N SER A 57 11.03 14.75 17.19
CA SER A 57 10.74 13.98 18.40
C SER A 57 9.29 14.13 18.88
N ASN A 58 8.48 14.94 18.18
CA ASN A 58 7.07 15.15 18.52
C ASN A 58 6.19 14.10 17.81
N PRO A 59 5.55 13.18 18.55
CA PRO A 59 4.72 12.12 17.96
C PRO A 59 3.50 12.66 17.20
N GLU A 60 2.85 13.72 17.69
CA GLU A 60 1.71 14.33 17.00
C GLU A 60 2.15 14.96 15.67
N GLY A 61 3.27 15.67 15.68
CA GLY A 61 3.82 16.27 14.46
C GLY A 61 4.19 15.24 13.40
N ILE A 62 4.79 14.13 13.85
CA ILE A 62 5.09 12.96 13.01
C ILE A 62 3.82 12.38 12.39
N ALA A 63 2.79 12.14 13.21
CA ALA A 63 1.54 11.57 12.75
C ALA A 63 0.83 12.47 11.73
N MET A 64 0.72 13.77 12.03
CA MET A 64 0.10 14.72 11.12
C MET A 64 0.87 14.83 9.80
N GLN A 65 2.19 14.71 9.81
CA GLN A 65 2.97 14.69 8.58
C GLN A 65 2.69 13.43 7.77
N ALA A 66 2.64 12.25 8.39
CA ALA A 66 2.33 11.00 7.72
C ALA A 66 0.93 11.04 7.07
N LEU A 67 -0.07 11.54 7.80
CA LEU A 67 -1.44 11.73 7.30
C LEU A 67 -1.49 12.67 6.09
N ARG A 68 -0.80 13.81 6.17
CA ARG A 68 -0.72 14.78 5.05
C ARG A 68 -0.03 14.18 3.83
N THR A 69 1.07 13.44 4.02
CA THR A 69 1.76 12.75 2.92
C THR A 69 0.83 11.76 2.24
N ALA A 70 0.07 10.95 3.01
CA ALA A 70 -0.89 10.01 2.45
C ALA A 70 -2.01 10.72 1.68
N CYS A 71 -2.64 11.74 2.25
CA CYS A 71 -3.66 12.53 1.54
C CYS A 71 -3.11 13.14 0.24
N THR A 72 -1.92 13.72 0.29
CA THR A 72 -1.31 14.39 -0.87
C THR A 72 -0.97 13.38 -1.97
N PHE A 73 -0.36 12.25 -1.61
CA PHE A 73 0.08 11.24 -2.57
C PHE A 73 -1.10 10.52 -3.23
N TYR A 74 -2.10 10.12 -2.43
CA TYR A 74 -3.26 9.38 -2.94
C TYR A 74 -4.40 10.29 -3.43
N GLY A 75 -4.27 11.62 -3.30
CA GLY A 75 -5.34 12.57 -3.63
C GLY A 75 -6.57 12.43 -2.74
N GLY A 76 -6.38 12.05 -1.48
CA GLY A 76 -7.46 11.88 -0.50
C GLY A 76 -7.82 13.18 0.20
N ASP A 77 -9.11 13.40 0.44
CA ASP A 77 -9.60 14.54 1.23
C ASP A 77 -9.32 14.39 2.73
N TRP A 78 -9.14 13.14 3.18
CA TRP A 78 -8.96 12.79 4.59
C TRP A 78 -8.16 11.50 4.79
N ALA A 79 -7.41 11.43 5.89
CA ALA A 79 -6.71 10.25 6.37
C ALA A 79 -6.69 10.26 7.91
N GLY A 80 -6.66 9.08 8.53
CA GLY A 80 -6.60 8.94 10.00
C GLY A 80 -5.78 7.74 10.44
N ILE A 81 -5.34 7.77 11.70
CA ILE A 81 -4.61 6.68 12.35
C ILE A 81 -5.54 6.00 13.37
N LEU A 82 -5.59 4.68 13.27
CA LEU A 82 -6.32 3.81 14.19
C LEU A 82 -5.30 2.93 14.92
N GLU A 83 -5.36 2.95 16.25
CA GLU A 83 -4.64 1.98 17.07
C GLU A 83 -5.57 0.79 17.34
N VAL A 84 -5.03 -0.42 17.13
CA VAL A 84 -5.76 -1.67 17.27
C VAL A 84 -5.00 -2.57 18.23
N ASP A 85 -5.65 -2.91 19.33
CA ASP A 85 -5.19 -3.92 20.27
C ASP A 85 -5.87 -5.26 19.93
N LEU A 86 -5.07 -6.23 19.51
CA LEU A 86 -5.53 -7.54 19.07
C LEU A 86 -5.80 -8.52 20.21
N ASP A 87 -5.26 -8.25 21.41
CA ASP A 87 -5.45 -9.13 22.57
C ASP A 87 -6.76 -8.82 23.28
N PHE A 88 -7.16 -7.56 23.29
CA PHE A 88 -8.41 -7.09 23.93
C PHE A 88 -9.55 -6.83 22.94
N ASP A 89 -9.34 -7.02 21.63
CA ASP A 89 -10.30 -6.68 20.55
C ASP A 89 -10.79 -5.21 20.62
N ILE A 90 -9.89 -4.29 21.01
CA ILE A 90 -10.18 -2.86 21.16
C ILE A 90 -9.55 -2.09 20.01
N TRP A 91 -10.24 -1.05 19.54
CA TRP A 91 -9.68 -0.06 18.63
C TRP A 91 -10.02 1.35 19.09
N ALA A 92 -9.12 2.29 18.81
CA ALA A 92 -9.34 3.70 19.08
C ALA A 92 -8.78 4.57 17.94
N PRO A 93 -9.56 5.56 17.44
CA PRO A 93 -9.00 6.58 16.56
C PRO A 93 -8.07 7.47 17.36
N VAL A 94 -6.88 7.74 16.83
CA VAL A 94 -5.84 8.48 17.54
C VAL A 94 -5.66 9.88 16.96
N TRP A 95 -5.55 10.00 15.63
CA TRP A 95 -5.32 11.26 14.92
C TRP A 95 -6.03 11.27 13.55
N TRP A 96 -6.50 12.44 13.10
CA TRP A 96 -7.28 12.62 11.87
C TRP A 96 -7.33 14.07 11.39
#